data_AF-A0A8D0WMV5-F1
#
_entry.id   AF-A0A8D0WMV5-F1
#
_cell.length_a   1.000
_cell.length_b   1.000
_cell.length_c   1.000
_cell.angle_alpha   90.00
_cell.angle_beta   90.00
_cell.angle_gamma   90.00
#
_symmetry.space_group_name_H-M   'P 1'
#
loop_
_entity.id
_entity.type
_entity.pdbx_description
1 polymer ?
#
loop_
_entity_poly.entity_id
_entity_poly.type
_entity_poly.pdbx_seq_one_letter_code
_entity_poly.pdbx_strand_id
1 'polypeptide(L)'
;TSDYFLTFVGSSIDPTSEIRHKMVASYLALLRATRLYQVGHTSCGRLVGLPKLRTANPISWTPFRMAATVTLEPAGRCCWDEPVRIAVRGLAPEQPVTLRASLRDEKGALFRAHARYCADTDGQLDLARAPALGGSFVGLEPMGLFWALEPEKPLLRLVKRDVQTPFAVELEVFDGHEPEGGRLLGRAVHERDFLPPGVRREPVRAGRVRATLFLPPEPGPFPGIVDLFGAGGGLPEYRASLLAGKGFAVMALAYHNYEDLPKGIENVHLEYFEEAVNYLLSHPQVKGPGVGLLGISKGGELCLSVASFLKSITATVVINASVANIGGTLHYKGETLPPLGTNPSRIKVTKDGVADILHVLNSPLEGPDQKSFIPVERAESAFLFLVGQDDHNWKSEFYANEASKRLQAHGKEKPQIICYPRAGHYIEPPYFPLCRASLHVLVGRPVIWGGEPRAHAMAQVDAWQQLQTFFHKHLGREKGTIPTKL
;
A
#
# COMPACT_ATOMS: atom_id res chain seq x y z
N THR A 1 24.75 -5.88 44.72
CA THR A 1 25.38 -4.56 44.48
C THR A 1 26.02 -4.60 43.12
N SER A 2 25.83 -3.51 42.37
CA SER A 2 26.41 -3.19 41.07
C SER A 2 25.59 -3.57 39.83
N ASP A 3 24.89 -2.53 39.38
CA ASP A 3 24.22 -2.30 38.11
C ASP A 3 25.16 -2.40 36.90
N TYR A 4 24.61 -2.80 35.75
CA TYR A 4 25.04 -2.29 34.44
C TYR A 4 23.82 -2.16 33.52
N PHE A 5 23.24 -0.96 33.51
CA PHE A 5 22.35 -0.47 32.46
C PHE A 5 23.21 0.10 31.33
N LEU A 6 23.03 -0.39 30.11
CA LEU A 6 23.63 0.17 28.89
C LEU A 6 22.58 1.02 28.17
N THR A 7 22.71 2.33 28.32
CA THR A 7 21.99 3.36 27.57
C THR A 7 22.75 3.62 26.27
N PHE A 8 22.11 3.46 25.11
CA PHE A 8 22.66 3.93 23.83
C PHE A 8 22.06 5.29 23.50
N VAL A 9 22.90 6.33 23.59
CA VAL A 9 22.63 7.69 23.09
C VAL A 9 23.23 7.78 21.69
N GLY A 10 22.39 7.92 20.66
CA GLY A 10 22.83 8.23 19.31
C GLY A 10 22.90 9.73 19.10
N SER A 11 24.11 10.27 18.99
CA SER A 11 24.37 11.66 18.58
C SER A 11 24.29 11.79 17.05
N SER A 12 23.50 12.76 16.61
CA SER A 12 23.42 13.23 15.22
C SER A 12 24.59 14.16 14.91
N ILE A 13 25.33 13.89 13.83
CA ILE A 13 26.25 14.86 13.22
C ILE A 13 25.87 15.02 11.75
N ASP A 14 25.49 16.25 11.42
CA ASP A 14 25.27 16.83 10.09
C ASP A 14 26.63 17.11 9.42
N PRO A 15 26.75 16.98 8.08
CA PRO A 15 27.51 18.01 7.39
C PRO A 15 26.88 18.42 6.05
N THR A 16 26.46 19.68 5.99
CA THR A 16 26.47 20.51 4.78
C THR A 16 27.41 21.71 5.00
N SER A 17 27.99 22.22 3.89
CA SER A 17 29.10 23.20 3.77
C SER A 17 30.49 22.60 4.03
N GLU A 18 31.54 22.78 3.23
CA GLU A 18 31.93 23.72 2.17
C GLU A 18 32.64 22.86 1.06
N ILE A 19 32.70 23.19 -0.23
CA ILE A 19 33.57 24.21 -0.84
C ILE A 19 33.15 24.35 -2.31
N ARG A 20 32.87 25.58 -2.75
CA ARG A 20 32.79 25.98 -4.16
C ARG A 20 34.18 26.36 -4.70
N HIS A 21 34.29 26.27 -6.03
CA HIS A 21 35.27 26.87 -6.94
C HIS A 21 36.64 26.21 -7.10
N LYS A 22 36.87 25.63 -8.29
CA LYS A 22 37.78 26.23 -9.28
C LYS A 22 37.53 25.68 -10.69
N MET A 23 37.80 26.55 -11.64
CA MET A 23 37.48 26.53 -13.07
C MET A 23 38.78 26.33 -13.88
N VAL A 24 38.64 25.99 -15.16
CA VAL A 24 39.57 26.24 -16.30
C VAL A 24 40.49 25.10 -16.76
N ALA A 25 40.08 24.52 -17.89
CA ALA A 25 40.76 24.26 -19.18
C ALA A 25 42.29 24.25 -19.31
N SER A 26 42.78 23.31 -20.15
CA SER A 26 43.91 23.35 -21.14
C SER A 26 44.44 21.90 -21.33
N TYR A 27 44.90 21.36 -22.48
CA TYR A 27 45.34 21.86 -23.78
C TYR A 27 45.52 20.66 -24.78
N LEU A 28 45.28 20.92 -26.09
CA LEU A 28 45.92 20.45 -27.35
C LEU A 28 46.65 19.07 -27.43
N ALA A 29 46.34 18.14 -28.35
CA ALA A 29 46.46 18.08 -29.83
C ALA A 29 47.83 17.58 -30.36
N LEU A 30 47.81 16.57 -31.25
CA LEU A 30 48.82 16.14 -32.25
C LEU A 30 48.21 14.94 -33.03
N LEU A 31 48.29 14.68 -34.34
CA LEU A 31 48.85 15.32 -35.54
C LEU A 31 48.19 14.63 -36.76
N ARG A 32 47.85 15.39 -37.82
CA ARG A 32 47.51 14.88 -39.17
C ARG A 32 48.78 14.73 -40.00
N ALA A 33 48.82 13.75 -40.91
CA ALA A 33 49.69 13.78 -42.08
C ALA A 33 48.93 13.37 -43.35
N THR A 34 48.93 14.28 -44.33
CA THR A 34 48.39 14.17 -45.69
C THR A 34 49.53 13.91 -46.68
N ARG A 35 49.28 13.13 -47.74
CA ARG A 35 49.96 13.26 -49.04
C ARG A 35 48.95 13.18 -50.18
N LEU A 36 49.17 14.06 -51.16
CA LEU A 36 48.37 14.34 -52.37
C LEU A 36 49.08 13.81 -53.63
N TYR A 37 48.33 13.87 -54.74
CA TYR A 37 48.67 13.69 -56.17
C TYR A 37 48.56 12.25 -56.68
N GLN A 38 47.93 11.96 -57.84
CA GLN A 38 47.92 12.70 -59.12
C GLN A 38 46.74 12.29 -60.03
N VAL A 39 46.39 13.18 -60.97
CA VAL A 39 45.32 13.07 -62.00
C VAL A 39 45.81 12.30 -63.24
N GLY A 40 44.93 11.53 -63.89
CA GLY A 40 45.09 11.02 -65.25
C GLY A 40 43.75 10.78 -65.95
N HIS A 41 43.50 11.49 -67.05
CA HIS A 41 42.38 11.32 -67.99
C HIS A 41 42.76 10.33 -69.11
N THR A 42 41.86 9.42 -69.52
CA THR A 42 41.65 9.04 -70.94
C THR A 42 40.40 8.17 -71.19
N SER A 43 39.54 8.68 -72.09
CA SER A 43 38.71 8.06 -73.14
C SER A 43 37.74 6.88 -72.94
N CYS A 44 36.45 7.20 -73.11
CA CYS A 44 35.42 6.64 -74.01
C CYS A 44 35.47 5.17 -74.48
N GLY A 45 34.41 4.42 -74.17
CA GLY A 45 33.93 3.25 -74.91
C GLY A 45 32.41 3.11 -74.78
N ARG A 46 31.67 3.39 -75.87
CA ARG A 46 30.22 3.13 -76.00
C ARG A 46 29.97 1.63 -76.16
N LEU A 47 28.99 1.09 -75.44
CA LEU A 47 28.28 -0.13 -75.83
C LEU A 47 26.78 0.05 -75.60
N VAL A 48 26.05 -0.35 -76.62
CA VAL A 48 24.63 -0.12 -76.91
C VAL A 48 23.79 -1.24 -76.31
N GLY A 49 22.63 -0.92 -75.72
CA GLY A 49 21.59 -1.89 -75.40
C GLY A 49 20.51 -1.35 -74.46
N LEU A 50 19.37 -0.91 -75.00
CA LEU A 50 18.16 -0.62 -74.22
C LEU A 50 17.44 -1.92 -73.80
N PRO A 51 17.12 -2.13 -72.51
CA PRO A 51 16.08 -3.07 -72.11
C PRO A 51 14.72 -2.36 -72.06
N LYS A 52 13.69 -3.04 -72.58
CA LYS A 52 12.29 -2.61 -72.61
C LYS A 52 11.77 -2.28 -71.20
N LEU A 53 11.16 -1.11 -71.04
CA LEU A 53 10.36 -0.73 -69.86
C LEU A 53 9.21 -1.73 -69.67
N ARG A 54 9.26 -2.53 -68.59
CA ARG A 54 8.08 -3.19 -68.03
C ARG A 54 7.29 -2.14 -67.25
N THR A 55 6.00 -2.03 -67.55
CA THR A 55 5.03 -1.28 -66.75
C THR A 55 5.08 -1.76 -65.30
N ALA A 56 5.44 -0.86 -64.39
CA ALA A 56 5.41 -1.12 -62.96
C ALA A 56 3.96 -1.35 -62.50
N ASN A 57 3.74 -2.38 -61.70
CA ASN A 57 2.48 -2.56 -60.98
C ASN A 57 2.23 -1.32 -60.09
N PRO A 58 0.97 -0.90 -59.89
CA PRO A 58 0.66 0.15 -58.94
C PRO A 58 1.14 -0.29 -57.55
N ILE A 59 2.08 0.47 -56.99
CA ILE A 59 2.45 0.35 -55.58
C ILE A 59 1.22 0.78 -54.80
N SER A 60 0.47 -0.19 -54.28
CA SER A 60 -0.56 0.07 -53.28
C SER A 60 0.15 0.62 -52.05
N TRP A 61 0.04 1.92 -51.81
CA TRP A 61 0.35 2.48 -50.50
C TRP A 61 -0.69 1.93 -49.53
N THR A 62 -0.36 0.82 -48.86
CA THR A 62 -1.07 0.44 -47.65
C THR A 62 -0.92 1.61 -46.68
N PRO A 63 -2.03 2.15 -46.15
CA PRO A 63 -1.93 3.23 -45.17
C PRO A 63 -1.06 2.75 -44.02
N PHE A 64 -0.11 3.59 -43.62
CA PHE A 64 0.76 3.35 -42.48
C PHE A 64 -0.13 2.94 -41.30
N ARG A 65 0.10 1.75 -40.71
CA ARG A 65 -0.69 1.31 -39.54
C ARG A 65 -0.60 2.40 -38.47
N MET A 66 -1.74 2.84 -37.95
CA MET A 66 -1.77 3.82 -36.88
C MET A 66 -0.97 3.30 -35.68
N ALA A 67 -0.33 4.22 -34.93
CA ALA A 67 0.39 3.87 -33.72
C ALA A 67 -0.52 3.11 -32.74
N ALA A 68 0.06 2.19 -31.95
CA ALA A 68 -0.71 1.41 -31.00
C ALA A 68 -1.32 2.35 -29.96
N THR A 69 -2.63 2.21 -29.74
CA THR A 69 -3.38 3.07 -28.81
C THR A 69 -3.69 2.28 -27.55
N VAL A 70 -3.29 2.81 -26.39
CA VAL A 70 -3.61 2.24 -25.08
C VAL A 70 -4.84 2.95 -24.54
N THR A 71 -5.89 2.18 -24.22
CA THR A 71 -7.16 2.68 -23.69
C THR A 71 -7.42 2.09 -22.32
N LEU A 72 -7.99 2.89 -21.42
CA LEU A 72 -8.37 2.49 -20.07
C LEU A 72 -9.87 2.69 -19.85
N GLU A 73 -10.50 1.77 -19.13
CA GLU A 73 -11.90 1.86 -18.70
C GLU A 73 -11.97 1.64 -17.18
N PRO A 74 -12.44 2.63 -16.39
CA PRO A 74 -12.90 3.95 -16.81
C PRO A 74 -11.76 4.83 -17.37
N ALA A 75 -12.08 5.65 -18.38
CA ALA A 75 -11.10 6.53 -19.06
C ALA A 75 -10.74 7.79 -18.27
N GLY A 76 -11.52 8.12 -17.23
CA GLY A 76 -11.33 9.29 -16.38
C GLY A 76 -10.56 9.00 -15.10
N ARG A 77 -10.76 9.88 -14.11
CA ARG A 77 -10.26 9.71 -12.75
C ARG A 77 -10.75 8.40 -12.16
N CYS A 78 -9.84 7.62 -11.61
CA CYS A 78 -10.08 6.31 -11.01
C CYS A 78 -9.39 6.27 -9.66
N CYS A 79 -10.07 5.81 -8.61
CA CYS A 79 -9.45 5.74 -7.29
C CYS A 79 -8.42 4.61 -7.25
N TRP A 80 -7.42 4.72 -6.36
CA TRP A 80 -6.37 3.72 -6.23
C TRP A 80 -6.92 2.32 -5.98
N ASP A 81 -8.03 2.17 -5.25
CA ASP A 81 -8.67 0.91 -4.89
C ASP A 81 -9.64 0.35 -5.94
N GLU A 82 -9.82 1.01 -7.08
CA GLU A 82 -10.79 0.61 -8.12
C GLU A 82 -10.13 -0.16 -9.28
N PRO A 83 -10.70 -1.27 -9.77
CA PRO A 83 -10.15 -1.96 -10.93
C PRO A 83 -10.23 -1.09 -12.19
N VAL A 84 -9.22 -1.20 -13.05
CA VAL A 84 -9.23 -0.58 -14.39
C VAL A 84 -8.98 -1.66 -15.45
N ARG A 85 -9.77 -1.62 -16.51
CA ARG A 85 -9.55 -2.47 -17.69
C ARG A 85 -8.61 -1.75 -18.64
N ILE A 86 -7.54 -2.43 -19.04
CA ILE A 86 -6.56 -1.92 -19.99
C ILE A 86 -6.72 -2.69 -21.29
N ALA A 87 -6.79 -1.96 -22.40
CA ALA A 87 -6.77 -2.54 -23.74
C ALA A 87 -5.80 -1.79 -24.65
N VAL A 88 -5.25 -2.49 -25.63
CA VAL A 88 -4.37 -1.96 -26.67
C VAL A 88 -4.96 -2.30 -28.03
N ARG A 89 -5.02 -1.33 -28.94
CA ARG A 89 -5.49 -1.52 -30.32
C ARG A 89 -4.43 -1.04 -31.31
N GLY A 90 -4.50 -1.54 -32.54
CA GLY A 90 -3.59 -1.15 -33.63
C GLY A 90 -2.27 -1.94 -33.64
N LEU A 91 -2.24 -3.11 -32.99
CA LEU A 91 -1.12 -4.05 -33.09
C LEU A 91 -1.21 -4.86 -34.40
N ALA A 92 -0.15 -5.60 -34.72
CA ALA A 92 -0.25 -6.67 -35.70
C ALA A 92 -1.03 -7.88 -35.15
N PRO A 93 -1.75 -8.63 -36.01
CA PRO A 93 -2.32 -9.91 -35.62
C PRO A 93 -1.27 -10.76 -34.92
N GLU A 94 -1.60 -11.27 -33.74
CA GLU A 94 -0.71 -12.16 -32.95
C GLU A 94 0.65 -11.52 -32.62
N GLN A 95 0.73 -10.19 -32.56
CA GLN A 95 1.99 -9.51 -32.25
C GLN A 95 2.42 -9.79 -30.81
N PRO A 96 3.65 -10.28 -30.58
CA PRO A 96 4.22 -10.35 -29.25
C PRO A 96 4.52 -8.95 -28.74
N VAL A 97 4.04 -8.62 -27.54
CA VAL A 97 4.27 -7.31 -26.91
C VAL A 97 4.61 -7.47 -25.44
N THR A 98 5.29 -6.48 -24.88
CA THR A 98 5.53 -6.36 -23.45
C THR A 98 4.88 -5.08 -22.94
N LEU A 99 3.99 -5.21 -21.96
CA LEU A 99 3.43 -4.06 -21.25
C LEU A 99 4.25 -3.80 -20.00
N ARG A 100 4.55 -2.53 -19.75
CA ARG A 100 5.26 -2.06 -18.56
C ARG A 100 4.45 -0.98 -17.86
N ALA A 101 4.31 -1.11 -16.55
CA ALA A 101 3.84 -0.05 -15.67
C ALA A 101 5.02 0.54 -14.90
N SER A 102 5.09 1.86 -14.83
CA SER A 102 6.06 2.60 -14.01
C SER A 102 5.35 3.65 -13.17
N LEU A 103 5.79 3.83 -11.93
CA LEU A 103 5.28 4.83 -11.00
C LEU A 103 6.44 5.41 -10.19
N ARG A 104 6.42 6.71 -9.94
CA ARG A 104 7.27 7.34 -8.93
C ARG A 104 6.44 7.76 -7.73
N ASP A 105 6.90 7.41 -6.55
CA ASP A 105 6.25 7.81 -5.31
C ASP A 105 6.61 9.26 -4.91
N GLU A 106 6.06 9.74 -3.79
CA GLU A 106 6.28 11.11 -3.31
C GLU A 106 7.72 11.40 -2.86
N LYS A 107 8.55 10.35 -2.69
CA LYS A 107 9.99 10.48 -2.44
C LYS A 107 10.83 10.28 -3.70
N GLY A 108 10.20 10.16 -4.87
CA GLY A 108 10.84 9.93 -6.15
C GLY A 108 11.32 8.50 -6.39
N ALA A 109 11.01 7.56 -5.48
CA ALA A 109 11.37 6.16 -5.64
C ALA A 109 10.57 5.54 -6.78
N LEU A 110 11.26 4.81 -7.66
CA LEU A 110 10.67 4.20 -8.84
C LEU A 110 10.16 2.80 -8.53
N PHE A 111 8.93 2.52 -8.92
CA PHE A 111 8.29 1.22 -8.87
C PHE A 111 7.92 0.78 -10.29
N ARG A 112 8.14 -0.50 -10.62
CA ARG A 112 7.87 -1.05 -11.94
C ARG A 112 7.30 -2.46 -11.89
N ALA A 113 6.47 -2.77 -12.88
CA ALA A 113 6.00 -4.11 -13.20
C ALA A 113 5.97 -4.28 -14.71
N HIS A 114 6.15 -5.49 -15.20
CA HIS A 114 5.99 -5.79 -16.62
C HIS A 114 5.40 -7.17 -16.84
N ALA A 115 4.72 -7.35 -17.96
CA ALA A 115 4.22 -8.64 -18.39
C ALA A 115 4.21 -8.75 -19.92
N ARG A 116 4.52 -9.95 -20.41
CA ARG A 116 4.51 -10.30 -21.83
C ARG A 116 3.14 -10.82 -22.24
N TYR A 117 2.68 -10.39 -23.41
CA TYR A 117 1.38 -10.76 -23.98
C TYR A 117 1.50 -11.04 -25.48
N CYS A 118 0.45 -11.61 -26.04
CA CYS A 118 0.25 -11.74 -27.49
C CYS A 118 -1.09 -11.07 -27.83
N ALA A 119 -1.11 -10.23 -28.87
CA ALA A 119 -2.37 -9.69 -29.39
C ALA A 119 -3.23 -10.81 -29.99
N ASP A 120 -4.52 -10.56 -30.15
CA ASP A 120 -5.41 -11.45 -30.90
C ASP A 120 -5.22 -11.31 -32.42
N THR A 121 -5.99 -12.09 -33.19
CA THR A 121 -5.95 -12.09 -34.66
C THR A 121 -6.37 -10.75 -35.28
N ASP A 122 -7.07 -9.90 -34.53
CA ASP A 122 -7.50 -8.57 -34.96
C ASP A 122 -6.48 -7.47 -34.56
N GLY A 123 -5.37 -7.85 -33.93
CA GLY A 123 -4.36 -6.90 -33.45
C GLY A 123 -4.83 -6.10 -32.24
N GLN A 124 -5.67 -6.70 -31.39
CA GLN A 124 -6.13 -6.15 -30.12
C GLN A 124 -5.57 -6.95 -28.94
N LEU A 125 -5.33 -6.27 -27.83
CA LEU A 125 -4.97 -6.88 -26.56
C LEU A 125 -5.89 -6.33 -25.48
N ASP A 126 -6.58 -7.19 -24.75
CA ASP A 126 -7.43 -6.82 -23.62
C ASP A 126 -7.00 -7.60 -22.39
N LEU A 127 -6.53 -6.91 -21.35
CA LEU A 127 -5.92 -7.54 -20.18
C LEU A 127 -6.97 -8.29 -19.33
N ALA A 128 -8.27 -8.03 -19.56
CA ALA A 128 -9.36 -8.81 -18.97
C ALA A 128 -9.60 -10.15 -19.68
N ARG A 129 -8.96 -10.40 -20.82
CA ARG A 129 -9.20 -11.59 -21.66
C ARG A 129 -7.92 -12.34 -22.02
N ALA A 130 -6.81 -11.62 -22.19
CA ALA A 130 -5.53 -12.18 -22.58
C ALA A 130 -4.65 -12.44 -21.34
N PRO A 131 -4.21 -13.69 -21.10
CA PRO A 131 -3.33 -13.98 -19.98
C PRO A 131 -1.92 -13.43 -20.22
N ALA A 132 -1.28 -12.97 -19.15
CA ALA A 132 0.15 -12.69 -19.14
C ALA A 132 0.94 -14.00 -19.32
N LEU A 133 1.90 -13.99 -20.23
CA LEU A 133 2.77 -15.12 -20.59
C LEU A 133 4.03 -15.19 -19.71
N GLY A 134 4.24 -14.19 -18.86
CA GLY A 134 5.33 -14.10 -17.89
C GLY A 134 5.88 -12.69 -17.76
N GLY A 135 6.82 -12.51 -16.83
CA GLY A 135 7.29 -11.21 -16.36
C GLY A 135 7.15 -11.15 -14.85
N SER A 136 6.74 -10.00 -14.32
CA SER A 136 6.40 -9.81 -12.90
C SER A 136 5.26 -10.72 -12.42
N PHE A 137 4.39 -11.19 -13.33
CA PHE A 137 3.30 -12.12 -13.07
C PHE A 137 2.94 -12.92 -14.33
N VAL A 138 2.06 -13.92 -14.18
CA VAL A 138 1.59 -14.85 -15.22
C VAL A 138 0.10 -15.15 -14.99
N GLY A 139 -0.63 -15.42 -16.07
CA GLY A 139 -2.05 -15.78 -16.04
C GLY A 139 -2.98 -14.60 -16.31
N LEU A 140 -4.28 -14.84 -16.18
CA LEU A 140 -5.31 -13.82 -16.41
C LEU A 140 -5.43 -12.91 -15.19
N GLU A 141 -4.61 -11.86 -15.18
CA GLU A 141 -4.46 -10.94 -14.04
C GLU A 141 -4.63 -9.48 -14.50
N PRO A 142 -5.87 -8.98 -14.64
CA PRO A 142 -6.14 -7.68 -15.26
C PRO A 142 -5.47 -6.50 -14.52
N MET A 143 -5.34 -6.61 -13.20
CA MET A 143 -4.69 -5.62 -12.34
C MET A 143 -3.23 -5.97 -12.00
N GLY A 144 -2.65 -6.97 -12.66
CA GLY A 144 -1.28 -7.44 -12.41
C GLY A 144 -0.23 -6.34 -12.50
N LEU A 145 -0.36 -5.43 -13.46
CA LEU A 145 0.56 -4.31 -13.64
C LEU A 145 0.56 -3.30 -12.48
N PHE A 146 -0.45 -3.33 -11.60
CA PHE A 146 -0.52 -2.47 -10.41
C PHE A 146 -0.05 -3.19 -9.15
N TRP A 147 -0.61 -4.37 -8.87
CA TRP A 147 -0.28 -5.07 -7.62
C TRP A 147 1.11 -5.71 -7.63
N ALA A 148 1.67 -5.99 -8.81
CA ALA A 148 3.02 -6.56 -8.97
C ALA A 148 4.12 -5.49 -9.09
N LEU A 149 3.82 -4.21 -8.81
CA LEU A 149 4.83 -3.16 -8.79
C LEU A 149 5.90 -3.47 -7.74
N GLU A 150 7.17 -3.50 -8.16
CA GLU A 150 8.31 -3.68 -7.26
C GLU A 150 9.20 -2.44 -7.28
N PRO A 151 9.79 -2.05 -6.14
CA PRO A 151 10.71 -0.92 -6.10
C PRO A 151 12.02 -1.26 -6.83
N GLU A 152 12.55 -0.33 -7.61
CA GLU A 152 13.85 -0.47 -8.26
C GLU A 152 14.98 -0.62 -7.24
N LYS A 153 14.84 0.02 -6.07
CA LYS A 153 15.76 -0.13 -4.94
C LYS A 153 15.15 -1.07 -3.90
N PRO A 154 15.87 -2.13 -3.48
CA PRO A 154 15.39 -3.06 -2.45
C PRO A 154 15.00 -2.34 -1.16
N LEU A 155 14.13 -2.99 -0.37
CA LEU A 155 13.72 -2.56 0.98
C LEU A 155 12.90 -1.25 1.05
N LEU A 156 12.54 -0.67 -0.09
CA LEU A 156 11.65 0.49 -0.14
C LEU A 156 10.19 0.06 -0.07
N ARG A 157 9.42 0.83 0.69
CA ARG A 157 7.96 0.75 0.74
C ARG A 157 7.39 1.95 0.00
N LEU A 158 6.31 1.72 -0.76
CA LEU A 158 5.62 2.78 -1.49
C LEU A 158 5.14 3.88 -0.54
N VAL A 159 5.51 5.14 -0.80
CA VAL A 159 5.14 6.28 0.05
C VAL A 159 4.04 7.12 -0.60
N LYS A 160 2.84 7.04 -0.04
CA LYS A 160 1.73 7.98 -0.27
C LYS A 160 1.33 8.68 1.03
N ARG A 161 1.42 10.00 1.08
CA ARG A 161 1.09 10.84 2.25
C ARG A 161 0.11 11.94 1.90
N ASP A 162 0.26 12.60 0.76
CA ASP A 162 -0.66 13.64 0.33
C ASP A 162 -1.81 13.06 -0.52
N VAL A 163 -2.93 12.75 0.12
CA VAL A 163 -4.08 12.13 -0.55
C VAL A 163 -4.77 13.02 -1.59
N GLN A 164 -4.45 14.32 -1.64
CA GLN A 164 -5.07 15.27 -2.56
C GLN A 164 -4.47 15.20 -3.97
N THR A 165 -3.32 14.55 -4.11
CA THR A 165 -2.66 14.33 -5.40
C THR A 165 -2.76 12.87 -5.83
N PRO A 166 -2.98 12.56 -7.11
CA PRO A 166 -2.96 11.19 -7.60
C PRO A 166 -1.53 10.64 -7.67
N PHE A 167 -1.42 9.33 -7.84
CA PHE A 167 -0.23 8.77 -8.48
C PHE A 167 -0.44 8.67 -9.99
N ALA A 168 0.56 9.09 -10.76
CA ALA A 168 0.60 8.86 -12.20
C ALA A 168 1.28 7.52 -12.50
N VAL A 169 0.54 6.58 -13.07
CA VAL A 169 1.06 5.30 -13.56
C VAL A 169 1.28 5.41 -15.06
N GLU A 170 2.54 5.35 -15.48
CA GLU A 170 2.92 5.30 -16.89
C GLU A 170 2.76 3.88 -17.41
N LEU A 171 1.92 3.69 -18.43
CA LEU A 171 1.72 2.44 -19.13
C LEU A 171 2.36 2.52 -20.51
N GLU A 172 3.26 1.60 -20.79
CA GLU A 172 4.03 1.54 -22.04
C GLU A 172 3.84 0.19 -22.70
N VAL A 173 3.71 0.18 -24.03
CA VAL A 173 3.63 -1.04 -24.85
C VAL A 173 4.89 -1.11 -25.71
N PHE A 174 5.69 -2.15 -25.52
CA PHE A 174 6.91 -2.42 -26.28
C PHE A 174 6.70 -3.57 -27.26
N ASP A 175 7.35 -3.46 -28.41
CA ASP A 175 7.42 -4.51 -29.43
C ASP A 175 8.25 -5.69 -28.94
N GLY A 176 7.73 -6.91 -29.06
CA GLY A 176 8.42 -8.15 -28.71
C GLY A 176 8.43 -8.52 -27.23
N HIS A 177 9.13 -9.61 -26.94
CA HIS A 177 9.31 -10.22 -25.61
C HIS A 177 10.75 -10.09 -25.08
N GLU A 178 11.58 -9.31 -25.78
CA GLU A 178 12.97 -9.05 -25.43
C GLU A 178 13.05 -8.39 -24.04
N PRO A 179 14.00 -8.80 -23.16
CA PRO A 179 14.12 -8.26 -21.79
C PRO A 179 14.39 -6.75 -21.72
N GLU A 180 15.08 -6.21 -22.73
CA GLU A 180 15.39 -4.78 -22.86
C GLU A 180 15.34 -4.37 -24.34
N GLY A 181 14.95 -3.13 -24.64
CA GLY A 181 15.20 -2.55 -25.98
C GLY A 181 14.13 -2.79 -27.05
N GLY A 182 12.93 -3.28 -26.69
CA GLY A 182 11.78 -3.26 -27.60
C GLY A 182 11.45 -1.84 -28.06
N ARG A 183 11.02 -1.68 -29.32
CA ARG A 183 10.56 -0.37 -29.82
C ARG A 183 9.24 -0.01 -29.12
N LEU A 184 9.13 1.22 -28.62
CA LEU A 184 7.88 1.73 -28.04
C LEU A 184 6.80 1.82 -29.12
N LEU A 185 5.67 1.12 -28.92
CA LEU A 185 4.53 1.08 -29.84
C LEU A 185 3.43 2.06 -29.43
N GLY A 186 3.25 2.27 -28.13
CA GLY A 186 2.20 3.11 -27.57
C GLY A 186 2.44 3.38 -26.09
N ARG A 187 1.83 4.45 -25.57
CA ARG A 187 1.88 4.81 -24.15
C ARG A 187 0.60 5.49 -23.70
N ALA A 188 0.30 5.40 -22.41
CA ALA A 188 -0.72 6.17 -21.72
C ALA A 188 -0.25 6.50 -20.29
N VAL A 189 -0.80 7.56 -19.71
CA VAL A 189 -0.64 7.85 -18.28
C VAL A 189 -2.00 7.70 -17.64
N HIS A 190 -2.07 6.95 -16.55
CA HIS A 190 -3.29 6.76 -15.78
C HIS A 190 -3.09 7.32 -14.38
N GLU A 191 -3.82 8.40 -14.08
CA GLU A 191 -3.85 8.98 -12.74
C GLU A 191 -4.77 8.17 -11.83
N ARG A 192 -4.25 7.79 -10.66
CA ARG A 192 -4.96 7.04 -9.64
C ARG A 192 -5.10 7.89 -8.38
N ASP A 193 -6.33 8.34 -8.15
CA ASP A 193 -6.68 9.27 -7.07
C ASP A 193 -6.74 8.57 -5.71
N PHE A 194 -6.42 9.32 -4.65
CA PHE A 194 -6.57 8.86 -3.26
C PHE A 194 -7.67 9.59 -2.51
N LEU A 195 -8.17 10.70 -3.05
CA LEU A 195 -9.34 11.41 -2.56
C LEU A 195 -10.51 11.16 -3.53
N PRO A 196 -11.47 10.28 -3.17
CA PRO A 196 -12.58 9.95 -4.06
C PRO A 196 -13.44 11.18 -4.40
N PRO A 197 -14.16 11.16 -5.54
CA PRO A 197 -14.96 12.30 -5.98
C PRO A 197 -15.93 12.80 -4.92
N GLY A 198 -15.87 14.09 -4.62
CA GLY A 198 -16.75 14.75 -3.64
C GLY A 198 -16.43 14.47 -2.17
N VAL A 199 -15.45 13.61 -1.86
CA VAL A 199 -14.98 13.43 -0.48
C VAL A 199 -14.29 14.69 -0.01
N ARG A 200 -14.70 15.20 1.15
CA ARG A 200 -14.12 16.37 1.81
C ARG A 200 -13.05 15.93 2.79
N ARG A 201 -11.95 16.68 2.83
CA ARG A 201 -10.84 16.48 3.74
C ARG A 201 -10.80 17.65 4.74
N GLU A 202 -10.93 17.35 6.01
CA GLU A 202 -11.03 18.34 7.09
C GLU A 202 -10.00 18.03 8.19
N PRO A 203 -8.86 18.76 8.25
CA PRO A 203 -7.90 18.59 9.34
C PRO A 203 -8.53 18.88 10.70
N VAL A 204 -8.26 18.03 11.69
CA VAL A 204 -8.82 18.12 13.04
C VAL A 204 -7.75 18.53 14.03
N ARG A 205 -7.93 19.70 14.65
CA ARG A 205 -7.09 20.24 15.73
C ARG A 205 -7.97 20.62 16.93
N ALA A 206 -8.59 19.62 17.55
CA ALA A 206 -9.53 19.80 18.66
C ALA A 206 -8.91 19.38 19.99
N GLY A 207 -8.65 20.34 20.88
CA GLY A 207 -7.89 20.06 22.11
C GLY A 207 -6.51 19.48 21.78
N ARG A 208 -6.18 18.32 22.34
CA ARG A 208 -4.96 17.56 22.00
C ARG A 208 -5.12 16.63 20.79
N VAL A 209 -6.33 16.37 20.30
CA VAL A 209 -6.57 15.46 19.18
C VAL A 209 -5.94 16.01 17.90
N ARG A 210 -5.11 15.20 17.24
CA ARG A 210 -4.52 15.47 15.92
C ARG A 210 -4.94 14.40 14.95
N ALA A 211 -5.78 14.78 13.99
CA ALA A 211 -6.37 13.87 13.03
C ALA A 211 -6.69 14.59 11.71
N THR A 212 -7.20 13.84 10.74
CA THR A 212 -7.85 14.35 9.53
C THR A 212 -9.15 13.58 9.34
N LEU A 213 -10.27 14.30 9.27
CA LEU A 213 -11.60 13.77 9.02
C LEU A 213 -11.88 13.79 7.52
N PHE A 214 -12.33 12.66 6.99
CA PHE A 214 -12.82 12.54 5.63
C PHE A 214 -14.33 12.31 5.64
N LEU A 215 -15.06 13.14 4.92
CA LEU A 215 -16.51 13.07 4.83
C LEU A 215 -16.95 12.77 3.40
N PRO A 216 -17.91 11.86 3.18
CA PRO A 216 -18.55 11.71 1.88
C PRO A 216 -19.21 13.02 1.40
N PRO A 217 -19.53 13.12 0.09
CA PRO A 217 -20.35 14.22 -0.39
C PRO A 217 -21.71 14.25 0.31
N GLU A 218 -22.23 15.45 0.53
CA GLU A 218 -23.53 15.65 1.17
C GLU A 218 -24.69 15.03 0.35
N PRO A 219 -25.82 14.68 1.01
CA PRO A 219 -26.17 14.90 2.42
C PRO A 219 -25.71 13.79 3.38
N GLY A 220 -25.32 14.18 4.60
CA GLY A 220 -25.14 13.27 5.73
C GLY A 220 -26.42 13.07 6.56
N PRO A 221 -26.34 12.50 7.79
CA PRO A 221 -25.12 12.07 8.49
C PRO A 221 -24.63 10.69 8.04
N PHE A 222 -23.35 10.41 8.27
CA PHE A 222 -22.67 9.18 7.85
C PHE A 222 -22.25 8.34 9.05
N PRO A 223 -22.15 7.00 8.92
CA PRO A 223 -21.55 6.19 9.97
C PRO A 223 -20.07 6.57 10.17
N GLY A 224 -19.67 6.81 11.42
CA GLY A 224 -18.34 7.30 11.78
C GLY A 224 -17.35 6.17 12.06
N ILE A 225 -16.11 6.29 11.59
CA ILE A 225 -15.01 5.35 11.82
C ILE A 225 -13.75 6.11 12.27
N VAL A 226 -13.07 5.62 13.31
CA VAL A 226 -11.70 6.04 13.65
C VAL A 226 -10.72 5.07 12.99
N ASP A 227 -9.78 5.59 12.20
CA ASP A 227 -8.77 4.84 11.48
C ASP A 227 -7.38 5.00 12.12
N LEU A 228 -6.74 3.87 12.45
CA LEU A 228 -5.46 3.80 13.17
C LEU A 228 -4.44 2.93 12.44
N PHE A 229 -3.26 3.51 12.19
CA PHE A 229 -2.09 2.80 11.68
C PHE A 229 -1.16 2.31 12.80
N GLY A 230 -0.11 1.56 12.44
CA GLY A 230 0.86 1.02 13.38
C GLY A 230 1.92 2.03 13.88
N ALA A 231 2.95 1.52 14.55
CA ALA A 231 3.95 2.30 15.28
C ALA A 231 4.89 3.20 14.44
N GLY A 232 4.66 3.36 13.13
CA GLY A 232 5.50 4.17 12.24
C GLY A 232 5.43 5.69 12.49
N GLY A 233 4.41 6.16 13.23
CA GLY A 233 4.20 7.57 13.52
C GLY A 233 3.69 8.37 12.32
N GLY A 234 3.48 9.67 12.56
CA GLY A 234 2.86 10.55 11.57
C GLY A 234 1.36 10.27 11.42
N LEU A 235 0.80 10.70 10.28
CA LEU A 235 -0.61 10.55 9.96
C LEU A 235 -0.78 10.01 8.53
N PRO A 236 -0.80 8.68 8.32
CA PRO A 236 -1.21 8.11 7.04
C PRO A 236 -2.71 8.32 6.83
N GLU A 237 -3.09 9.00 5.75
CA GLU A 237 -4.49 9.37 5.48
C GLU A 237 -5.16 8.51 4.39
N TYR A 238 -4.38 7.80 3.58
CA TYR A 238 -4.86 7.15 2.34
C TYR A 238 -5.94 6.09 2.55
N ARG A 239 -5.93 5.36 3.66
CA ARG A 239 -6.98 4.37 3.94
C ARG A 239 -8.29 5.06 4.32
N ALA A 240 -8.23 6.09 5.15
CA ALA A 240 -9.40 6.85 5.56
C ALA A 240 -10.04 7.59 4.38
N SER A 241 -9.22 8.21 3.53
CA SER A 241 -9.72 8.94 2.35
C SER A 241 -10.42 8.02 1.35
N LEU A 242 -9.84 6.86 1.05
CA LEU A 242 -10.45 5.85 0.16
C LEU A 242 -11.73 5.26 0.77
N LEU A 243 -11.73 4.98 2.08
CA LEU A 243 -12.91 4.42 2.77
C LEU A 243 -14.07 5.43 2.85
N ALA A 244 -13.78 6.73 2.94
CA ALA A 244 -14.82 7.75 2.88
C ALA A 244 -15.59 7.77 1.55
N GLY A 245 -14.93 7.38 0.44
CA GLY A 245 -15.60 7.14 -0.84
C GLY A 245 -16.61 5.99 -0.82
N LYS A 246 -16.67 5.22 0.26
CA LYS A 246 -17.60 4.10 0.46
C LYS A 246 -18.77 4.46 1.40
N GLY A 247 -18.97 5.74 1.70
CA GLY A 247 -20.12 6.24 2.47
C GLY A 247 -19.91 6.38 3.97
N PHE A 248 -18.65 6.40 4.44
CA PHE A 248 -18.30 6.55 5.85
C PHE A 248 -17.67 7.90 6.16
N ALA A 249 -17.96 8.48 7.33
CA ALA A 249 -17.15 9.55 7.89
C ALA A 249 -15.93 8.92 8.58
N VAL A 250 -14.72 9.09 8.03
CA VAL A 250 -13.54 8.37 8.53
C VAL A 250 -12.48 9.34 9.03
N MET A 251 -12.11 9.22 10.30
CA MET A 251 -11.09 10.05 10.93
C MET A 251 -9.78 9.28 11.04
N ALA A 252 -8.81 9.62 10.19
CA ALA A 252 -7.42 9.17 10.36
C ALA A 252 -6.86 9.83 11.62
N LEU A 253 -6.47 9.02 12.60
CA LEU A 253 -6.02 9.49 13.91
C LEU A 253 -4.52 9.24 14.10
N ALA A 254 -3.76 10.33 14.30
CA ALA A 254 -2.37 10.23 14.76
C ALA A 254 -2.36 10.05 16.28
N TYR A 255 -1.34 9.39 16.81
CA TYR A 255 -1.17 9.24 18.26
C TYR A 255 0.28 9.40 18.75
N HIS A 256 1.25 9.50 17.84
CA HIS A 256 2.63 9.90 18.13
C HIS A 256 3.36 10.39 16.88
N ASN A 257 4.48 11.09 17.09
CA ASN A 257 5.41 11.58 16.07
C ASN A 257 4.70 12.35 14.94
N TYR A 258 3.75 13.20 15.30
CA TYR A 258 3.00 14.04 14.38
C TYR A 258 2.67 15.37 15.07
N GLU A 259 3.15 16.47 14.47
CA GLU A 259 2.98 17.82 15.01
C GLU A 259 3.43 17.96 16.47
N ASP A 260 2.53 18.35 17.37
CA ASP A 260 2.75 18.55 18.80
C ASP A 260 2.46 17.31 19.66
N LEU A 261 2.19 16.16 19.04
CA LEU A 261 2.06 14.88 19.76
C LEU A 261 3.42 14.39 20.29
N PRO A 262 3.42 13.52 21.32
CA PRO A 262 4.64 12.87 21.81
C PRO A 262 5.43 12.20 20.69
N LYS A 263 6.77 12.24 20.76
CA LYS A 263 7.65 11.66 19.73
C LYS A 263 7.64 10.12 19.71
N GLY A 264 7.47 9.49 20.87
CA GLY A 264 7.47 8.05 21.05
C GLY A 264 6.13 7.52 21.54
N ILE A 265 6.10 6.22 21.82
CA ILE A 265 4.91 5.48 22.29
C ILE A 265 5.17 4.80 23.63
N GLU A 266 6.15 5.28 24.40
CA GLU A 266 6.57 4.66 25.67
C GLU A 266 5.44 4.68 26.71
N ASN A 267 4.61 5.73 26.69
CA ASN A 267 3.42 5.87 27.52
C ASN A 267 2.24 6.32 26.66
N VAL A 268 1.22 5.47 26.56
CA VAL A 268 0.02 5.73 25.77
C VAL A 268 -1.17 5.86 26.72
N HIS A 269 -1.91 6.97 26.62
CA HIS A 269 -3.05 7.27 27.48
C HIS A 269 -4.36 7.12 26.70
N LEU A 270 -5.26 6.21 27.11
CA LEU A 270 -6.52 5.96 26.40
C LEU A 270 -7.48 7.15 26.45
N GLU A 271 -7.31 8.08 27.38
CA GLU A 271 -8.07 9.34 27.42
C GLU A 271 -7.88 10.17 26.13
N TYR A 272 -6.73 10.06 25.45
CA TYR A 272 -6.51 10.70 24.15
C TYR A 272 -7.46 10.13 23.08
N PHE A 273 -7.64 8.82 23.08
CA PHE A 273 -8.53 8.14 22.14
C PHE A 273 -10.00 8.34 22.51
N GLU A 274 -10.31 8.46 23.81
CA GLU A 274 -11.64 8.84 24.30
C GLU A 274 -12.05 10.22 23.79
N GLU A 275 -11.15 11.21 23.85
CA GLU A 275 -11.38 12.54 23.28
C GLU A 275 -11.59 12.49 21.77
N ALA A 276 -10.81 11.68 21.04
CA ALA A 276 -10.98 11.52 19.60
C ALA A 276 -12.33 10.87 19.23
N VAL A 277 -12.72 9.80 19.93
CA VAL A 277 -14.04 9.15 19.75
C VAL A 277 -15.17 10.12 20.04
N ASN A 278 -15.08 10.87 21.14
CA ASN A 278 -16.08 11.87 21.51
C ASN A 278 -16.16 13.02 20.51
N TYR A 279 -15.02 13.51 20.02
CA TYR A 279 -14.97 14.49 18.95
C TYR A 279 -15.73 13.98 17.71
N LEU A 280 -15.42 12.76 17.25
CA LEU A 280 -16.06 12.19 16.06
C LEU A 280 -17.58 12.00 16.28
N LEU A 281 -18.00 11.49 17.44
CA LEU A 281 -19.41 11.33 17.79
C LEU A 281 -20.16 12.66 17.89
N SER A 282 -19.49 13.74 18.30
CA SER A 282 -20.08 15.07 18.40
C SER A 282 -20.24 15.78 17.06
N HIS A 283 -19.61 15.26 15.99
CA HIS A 283 -19.62 15.91 14.69
C HIS A 283 -21.02 15.83 14.05
N PRO A 284 -21.59 16.95 13.53
CA PRO A 284 -22.99 16.99 13.07
C PRO A 284 -23.27 16.08 11.87
N GLN A 285 -22.24 15.71 11.11
CA GLN A 285 -22.34 14.78 9.98
C GLN A 285 -22.05 13.33 10.34
N VAL A 286 -21.96 12.97 11.63
CA VAL A 286 -21.74 11.59 12.08
C VAL A 286 -23.01 11.05 12.74
N LYS A 287 -23.47 9.87 12.30
CA LYS A 287 -24.79 9.31 12.62
C LYS A 287 -24.94 8.87 14.08
N GLY A 288 -23.87 8.36 14.71
CA GLY A 288 -23.96 7.70 16.02
C GLY A 288 -24.85 6.44 16.01
N PRO A 289 -25.21 5.87 17.19
CA PRO A 289 -24.88 6.32 18.55
C PRO A 289 -23.46 5.92 19.00
N GLY A 290 -22.75 5.11 18.22
CA GLY A 290 -21.36 4.74 18.43
C GLY A 290 -20.56 4.84 17.14
N VAL A 291 -19.25 4.57 17.23
CA VAL A 291 -18.34 4.60 16.08
C VAL A 291 -17.80 3.21 15.76
N GLY A 292 -17.32 3.06 14.53
CA GLY A 292 -16.42 1.98 14.14
C GLY A 292 -14.98 2.29 14.49
N LEU A 293 -14.18 1.25 14.73
CA LEU A 293 -12.73 1.32 14.82
C LEU A 293 -12.10 0.46 13.73
N LEU A 294 -11.16 1.01 12.97
CA LEU A 294 -10.36 0.30 11.98
C LEU A 294 -8.88 0.44 12.33
N GLY A 295 -8.21 -0.67 12.61
CA GLY A 295 -6.81 -0.65 13.03
C GLY A 295 -5.96 -1.72 12.36
N ILE A 296 -4.72 -1.37 12.01
CA ILE A 296 -3.69 -2.32 11.56
C ILE A 296 -2.49 -2.32 12.50
N SER A 297 -1.90 -3.49 12.75
CA SER A 297 -0.68 -3.61 13.56
C SER A 297 -0.91 -3.05 14.98
N LYS A 298 -0.02 -2.19 15.50
CA LYS A 298 -0.23 -1.46 16.78
C LYS A 298 -1.55 -0.67 16.79
N GLY A 299 -2.02 -0.16 15.66
CA GLY A 299 -3.33 0.50 15.56
C GLY A 299 -4.50 -0.46 15.82
N GLY A 300 -4.38 -1.71 15.38
CA GLY A 300 -5.37 -2.76 15.67
C GLY A 300 -5.35 -3.19 17.14
N GLU A 301 -4.16 -3.30 17.74
CA GLU A 301 -3.99 -3.51 19.18
C GLU A 301 -4.63 -2.36 20.01
N LEU A 302 -4.43 -1.11 19.58
CA LEU A 302 -5.09 0.05 20.17
C LEU A 302 -6.60 -0.01 19.99
N CYS A 303 -7.13 -0.47 18.84
CA CYS A 303 -8.57 -0.65 18.65
C CYS A 303 -9.15 -1.65 19.65
N LEU A 304 -8.47 -2.77 19.93
CA LEU A 304 -8.90 -3.72 20.96
C LEU A 304 -8.91 -3.07 22.34
N SER A 305 -7.89 -2.29 22.68
CA SER A 305 -7.83 -1.55 23.94
C SER A 305 -8.96 -0.53 24.05
N VAL A 306 -9.14 0.33 23.05
CA VAL A 306 -10.21 1.34 22.99
C VAL A 306 -11.58 0.68 23.14
N ALA A 307 -11.84 -0.43 22.42
CA ALA A 307 -13.09 -1.17 22.54
C ALA A 307 -13.30 -1.83 23.92
N SER A 308 -12.23 -2.16 24.64
CA SER A 308 -12.29 -2.83 25.95
C SER A 308 -12.51 -1.85 27.10
N PHE A 309 -11.96 -0.64 27.00
CA PHE A 309 -11.95 0.34 28.08
C PHE A 309 -12.96 1.48 27.90
N LEU A 310 -13.31 1.82 26.66
CA LEU A 310 -14.20 2.95 26.35
C LEU A 310 -15.62 2.48 26.00
N LYS A 311 -16.57 3.42 26.06
CA LYS A 311 -17.96 3.23 25.63
C LYS A 311 -18.18 3.74 24.20
N SER A 312 -19.35 3.47 23.65
CA SER A 312 -19.78 3.96 22.34
C SER A 312 -18.95 3.44 21.16
N ILE A 313 -18.35 2.25 21.30
CA ILE A 313 -17.71 1.52 20.21
C ILE A 313 -18.65 0.43 19.73
N THR A 314 -19.15 0.54 18.50
CA THR A 314 -20.16 -0.36 17.95
C THR A 314 -19.53 -1.55 17.23
N ALA A 315 -18.46 -1.31 16.47
CA ALA A 315 -17.86 -2.32 15.61
C ALA A 315 -16.35 -2.08 15.48
N THR A 316 -15.55 -3.14 15.51
CA THR A 316 -14.09 -3.05 15.48
C THR A 316 -13.52 -4.03 14.47
N VAL A 317 -12.83 -3.51 13.46
CA VAL A 317 -12.06 -4.29 12.48
C VAL A 317 -10.59 -4.18 12.83
N VAL A 318 -9.93 -5.31 13.05
CA VAL A 318 -8.51 -5.38 13.36
C VAL A 318 -7.76 -6.21 12.33
N ILE A 319 -6.71 -5.61 11.77
CA ILE A 319 -5.88 -6.18 10.72
C ILE A 319 -4.51 -6.50 11.31
N ASN A 320 -4.13 -7.78 11.33
CA ASN A 320 -2.82 -8.23 11.83
C ASN A 320 -2.42 -7.60 13.17
N ALA A 321 -3.30 -7.72 14.17
CA ALA A 321 -3.16 -7.08 15.47
C ALA A 321 -2.73 -8.05 16.57
N SER A 322 -2.21 -7.51 17.67
CA SER A 322 -1.93 -8.22 18.91
C SER A 322 -3.05 -8.03 19.93
N VAL A 323 -3.37 -9.08 20.70
CA VAL A 323 -4.23 -9.00 21.90
C VAL A 323 -3.43 -8.68 23.17
N ALA A 324 -2.12 -8.53 23.04
CA ALA A 324 -1.23 -8.10 24.11
C ALA A 324 -0.72 -6.69 23.84
N ASN A 325 -0.61 -5.88 24.89
CA ASN A 325 -0.04 -4.54 24.80
C ASN A 325 1.47 -4.62 24.51
N ILE A 326 1.95 -4.04 23.41
CA ILE A 326 3.36 -4.15 22.98
C ILE A 326 4.05 -2.78 22.88
N GLY A 327 5.32 -2.72 23.25
CA GLY A 327 6.23 -1.60 22.96
C GLY A 327 6.22 -0.45 23.98
N GLY A 328 5.08 -0.15 24.60
CA GLY A 328 4.98 0.88 25.63
C GLY A 328 3.90 0.58 26.65
N THR A 329 3.87 1.33 27.74
CA THR A 329 2.87 1.17 28.80
C THR A 329 1.56 1.84 28.40
N LEU A 330 0.45 1.13 28.51
CA LEU A 330 -0.88 1.67 28.25
C LEU A 330 -1.56 2.03 29.56
N HIS A 331 -2.08 3.25 29.65
CA HIS A 331 -2.78 3.77 30.82
C HIS A 331 -4.22 4.13 30.50
N TYR A 332 -5.11 3.87 31.45
CA TYR A 332 -6.44 4.44 31.45
C TYR A 332 -6.94 4.60 32.88
N LYS A 333 -7.11 5.84 33.32
CA LYS A 333 -7.48 6.17 34.70
C LYS A 333 -6.53 5.46 35.68
N GLY A 334 -7.05 4.64 36.59
CA GLY A 334 -6.26 3.88 37.55
C GLY A 334 -5.71 2.54 37.03
N GLU A 335 -6.02 2.15 35.80
CA GLU A 335 -5.61 0.88 35.20
C GLU A 335 -4.36 1.06 34.33
N THR A 336 -3.51 0.03 34.29
CA THR A 336 -2.28 0.05 33.48
C THR A 336 -2.02 -1.34 32.91
N LEU A 337 -1.73 -1.40 31.61
CA LEU A 337 -1.21 -2.60 30.96
C LEU A 337 0.29 -2.40 30.67
N PRO A 338 1.19 -3.18 31.28
CA PRO A 338 2.61 -3.13 30.94
C PRO A 338 2.85 -3.66 29.52
N PRO A 339 3.97 -3.27 28.87
CA PRO A 339 4.35 -3.84 27.60
C PRO A 339 4.71 -5.32 27.76
N LEU A 340 4.32 -6.12 26.77
CA LEU A 340 4.70 -7.52 26.63
C LEU A 340 6.22 -7.65 26.52
N GLY A 341 6.80 -8.59 27.26
CA GLY A 341 8.22 -8.88 27.24
C GLY A 341 8.71 -9.31 25.86
N THR A 342 9.97 -8.99 25.58
CA THR A 342 10.65 -9.33 24.31
C THR A 342 11.93 -10.11 24.58
N ASN A 343 12.26 -11.06 23.70
CA ASN A 343 13.51 -11.79 23.73
C ASN A 343 14.24 -11.69 22.37
N PRO A 344 15.20 -10.75 22.23
CA PRO A 344 15.95 -10.55 20.99
C PRO A 344 16.76 -11.76 20.53
N SER A 345 17.08 -12.72 21.41
CA SER A 345 17.81 -13.94 20.99
C SER A 345 16.96 -14.86 20.11
N ARG A 346 15.65 -14.63 20.01
CA ARG A 346 14.72 -15.35 19.12
C ARG A 346 14.63 -14.76 17.72
N ILE A 347 15.36 -13.67 17.43
CA ILE A 347 15.49 -13.15 16.07
C ILE A 347 16.20 -14.19 15.21
N LYS A 348 15.59 -14.55 14.09
CA LYS A 348 16.24 -15.38 13.06
C LYS A 348 16.75 -14.46 11.95
N VAL A 349 17.79 -14.88 11.25
CA VAL A 349 18.31 -14.16 10.07
C VAL A 349 18.07 -15.04 8.85
N THR A 350 17.40 -14.48 7.85
CA THR A 350 17.14 -15.14 6.57
C THR A 350 18.44 -15.31 5.77
N LYS A 351 18.40 -16.13 4.71
CA LYS A 351 19.55 -16.32 3.81
C LYS A 351 20.05 -15.00 3.19
N ASP A 352 19.14 -14.04 3.02
CA ASP A 352 19.40 -12.74 2.42
C ASP A 352 19.84 -11.67 3.45
N GLY A 353 20.12 -12.07 4.70
CA GLY A 353 20.59 -11.16 5.74
C GLY A 353 19.51 -10.28 6.38
N VAL A 354 18.24 -10.47 6.01
CA VAL A 354 17.09 -9.76 6.60
C VAL A 354 16.63 -10.48 7.87
N ALA A 355 16.26 -9.73 8.91
CA ALA A 355 15.81 -10.32 10.17
C ALA A 355 14.34 -10.80 10.11
N ASP A 356 14.06 -11.90 10.79
CA ASP A 356 12.73 -12.43 11.04
C ASP A 356 12.44 -12.31 12.54
N ILE A 357 11.43 -11.51 12.87
CA ILE A 357 11.11 -11.11 14.25
C ILE A 357 9.86 -11.80 14.80
N LEU A 358 9.27 -12.73 14.04
CA LEU A 358 8.02 -13.43 14.36
C LEU A 358 7.98 -14.02 15.78
N HIS A 359 9.13 -14.45 16.32
CA HIS A 359 9.22 -15.12 17.61
C HIS A 359 9.81 -14.26 18.73
N VAL A 360 10.09 -12.98 18.49
CA VAL A 360 10.73 -12.10 19.49
C VAL A 360 9.85 -11.87 20.71
N LEU A 361 8.55 -11.70 20.51
CA LEU A 361 7.61 -11.43 21.60
C LEU A 361 7.39 -12.66 22.48
N ASN A 362 7.23 -12.44 23.78
CA ASN A 362 6.81 -13.49 24.72
C ASN A 362 5.34 -13.88 24.52
N SER A 363 4.92 -14.95 25.19
CA SER A 363 3.52 -15.34 25.23
C SER A 363 2.78 -14.49 26.27
N PRO A 364 1.66 -13.83 25.93
CA PRO A 364 0.82 -13.13 26.91
C PRO A 364 -0.05 -14.08 27.74
N LEU A 365 0.14 -15.40 27.64
CA LEU A 365 -0.65 -16.40 28.34
C LEU A 365 0.06 -16.97 29.58
N GLU A 366 1.32 -16.62 29.81
CA GLU A 366 2.16 -17.26 30.82
C GLU A 366 2.94 -16.23 31.65
N GLY A 367 3.22 -16.58 32.91
CA GLY A 367 4.08 -15.80 33.79
C GLY A 367 3.64 -14.34 33.96
N PRO A 368 4.59 -13.40 34.14
CA PRO A 368 4.28 -11.99 34.35
C PRO A 368 3.67 -11.31 33.11
N ASP A 369 3.88 -11.87 31.92
CA ASP A 369 3.40 -11.33 30.65
C ASP A 369 1.87 -11.40 30.50
N GLN A 370 1.18 -12.20 31.32
CA GLN A 370 -0.30 -12.20 31.40
C GLN A 370 -0.88 -10.83 31.70
N LYS A 371 -0.14 -9.95 32.39
CA LYS A 371 -0.58 -8.58 32.68
C LYS A 371 -0.67 -7.69 31.44
N SER A 372 -0.01 -8.05 30.34
CA SER A 372 -0.08 -7.32 29.08
C SER A 372 -1.33 -7.65 28.25
N PHE A 373 -2.07 -8.71 28.61
CA PHE A 373 -3.24 -9.17 27.85
C PHE A 373 -4.37 -8.13 27.93
N ILE A 374 -4.83 -7.65 26.77
CA ILE A 374 -5.90 -6.67 26.66
C ILE A 374 -7.23 -7.35 27.06
N PRO A 375 -8.00 -6.78 28.00
CA PRO A 375 -9.20 -7.42 28.55
C PRO A 375 -10.41 -7.31 27.60
N VAL A 376 -10.31 -7.93 26.42
CA VAL A 376 -11.32 -7.89 25.35
C VAL A 376 -12.69 -8.40 25.77
N GLU A 377 -12.78 -9.20 26.84
CA GLU A 377 -14.05 -9.60 27.45
C GLU A 377 -14.90 -8.42 27.96
N ARG A 378 -14.29 -7.25 28.20
CA ARG A 378 -15.00 -6.04 28.63
C ARG A 378 -15.70 -5.33 27.48
N ALA A 379 -15.32 -5.62 26.24
CA ALA A 379 -15.84 -4.92 25.08
C ALA A 379 -17.32 -5.24 24.81
N GLU A 380 -18.05 -4.23 24.35
CA GLU A 380 -19.43 -4.35 23.83
C GLU A 380 -19.47 -4.34 22.29
N SER A 381 -18.31 -4.12 21.65
CA SER A 381 -18.16 -4.05 20.20
C SER A 381 -18.32 -5.42 19.53
N ALA A 382 -18.91 -5.44 18.33
CA ALA A 382 -18.71 -6.54 17.40
C ALA A 382 -17.27 -6.52 16.86
N PHE A 383 -16.68 -7.69 16.58
CA PHE A 383 -15.30 -7.80 16.08
C PHE A 383 -15.20 -8.57 14.77
N LEU A 384 -14.35 -8.06 13.87
CA LEU A 384 -13.84 -8.74 12.69
C LEU A 384 -12.31 -8.71 12.72
N PHE A 385 -11.69 -9.89 12.71
CA PHE A 385 -10.24 -10.06 12.60
C PHE A 385 -9.88 -10.43 11.16
N LEU A 386 -9.00 -9.65 10.55
CA LEU A 386 -8.43 -9.91 9.23
C LEU A 386 -6.94 -10.23 9.42
N VAL A 387 -6.55 -11.46 9.09
CA VAL A 387 -5.25 -12.02 9.47
C VAL A 387 -4.51 -12.53 8.25
N GLY A 388 -3.27 -12.08 8.06
CA GLY A 388 -2.31 -12.72 7.17
C GLY A 388 -1.67 -13.93 7.86
N GLN A 389 -1.80 -15.12 7.26
CA GLN A 389 -1.22 -16.34 7.85
C GLN A 389 0.31 -16.41 7.70
N ASP A 390 0.88 -15.56 6.85
CA ASP A 390 2.32 -15.43 6.66
C ASP A 390 2.83 -14.11 7.27
N ASP A 391 2.20 -13.63 8.34
CA ASP A 391 2.66 -12.45 9.07
C ASP A 391 3.96 -12.78 9.83
N HIS A 392 5.05 -12.09 9.45
CA HIS A 392 6.37 -12.22 10.07
C HIS A 392 6.74 -11.12 11.06
N ASN A 393 5.86 -10.12 11.27
CA ASN A 393 6.04 -9.15 12.34
C ASN A 393 5.76 -9.79 13.70
N TRP A 394 4.66 -10.55 13.79
CA TRP A 394 4.23 -11.26 14.98
C TRP A 394 3.16 -12.32 14.66
N LYS A 395 2.72 -13.09 15.66
CA LYS A 395 1.78 -14.20 15.48
C LYS A 395 0.32 -13.73 15.42
N SER A 396 -0.08 -13.00 14.38
CA SER A 396 -1.43 -12.43 14.24
C SER A 396 -2.57 -13.46 14.38
N GLU A 397 -2.45 -14.65 13.77
CA GLU A 397 -3.45 -15.73 13.90
C GLU A 397 -3.56 -16.26 15.33
N PHE A 398 -2.44 -16.39 16.03
CA PHE A 398 -2.43 -16.77 17.45
C PHE A 398 -3.19 -15.72 18.27
N TYR A 399 -2.89 -14.43 18.11
CA TYR A 399 -3.55 -13.37 18.87
C TYR A 399 -5.05 -13.27 18.58
N ALA A 400 -5.48 -13.40 17.32
CA ALA A 400 -6.91 -13.43 16.97
C ALA A 400 -7.63 -14.61 17.61
N ASN A 401 -7.01 -15.80 17.63
CA ASN A 401 -7.57 -16.98 18.28
C ASN A 401 -7.65 -16.82 19.81
N GLU A 402 -6.63 -16.25 20.46
CA GLU A 402 -6.66 -16.01 21.90
C GLU A 402 -7.70 -14.94 22.29
N ALA A 403 -7.87 -13.88 21.49
CA ALA A 403 -8.95 -12.92 21.68
C ALA A 403 -10.33 -13.59 21.58
N SER A 404 -10.53 -14.45 20.56
CA SER A 404 -11.77 -15.21 20.35
C SER A 404 -12.07 -16.17 21.50
N LYS A 405 -11.06 -16.88 22.01
CA LYS A 405 -11.21 -17.73 23.21
C LYS A 405 -11.60 -16.91 24.43
N ARG A 406 -10.93 -15.78 24.66
CA ARG A 406 -11.22 -14.90 25.82
C ARG A 406 -12.65 -14.37 25.79
N LEU A 407 -13.11 -13.91 24.63
CA LEU A 407 -14.48 -13.43 24.40
C LEU A 407 -15.50 -14.53 24.72
N GLN A 408 -15.35 -15.70 24.11
CA GLN A 408 -16.28 -16.82 24.30
C GLN A 408 -16.30 -17.35 25.75
N ALA A 409 -15.14 -17.37 26.43
CA ALA A 409 -15.04 -17.77 27.83
C ALA A 409 -15.86 -16.86 28.78
N HIS A 410 -16.18 -15.63 28.34
CA HIS A 410 -17.00 -14.67 29.08
C HIS A 410 -18.40 -14.48 28.45
N GLY A 411 -18.87 -15.45 27.67
CA GLY A 411 -20.22 -15.47 27.10
C GLY A 411 -20.45 -14.44 25.98
N LYS A 412 -19.39 -13.85 25.42
CA LYS A 412 -19.50 -12.96 24.25
C LYS A 412 -19.65 -13.77 22.96
N GLU A 413 -20.26 -13.15 21.95
CA GLU A 413 -20.36 -13.74 20.62
C GLU A 413 -18.96 -14.08 20.06
N LYS A 414 -18.85 -15.22 19.37
CA LYS A 414 -17.63 -15.60 18.68
C LYS A 414 -17.33 -14.57 17.58
N PRO A 415 -16.17 -13.90 17.59
CA PRO A 415 -15.83 -12.94 16.56
C PRO A 415 -15.60 -13.64 15.21
N GLN A 416 -15.82 -12.92 14.12
CA GLN A 416 -15.43 -13.39 12.80
C GLN A 416 -13.92 -13.26 12.65
N ILE A 417 -13.25 -14.33 12.21
CA ILE A 417 -11.82 -14.34 11.88
C ILE A 417 -11.68 -14.82 10.45
N ILE A 418 -11.06 -14.01 9.60
CA ILE A 418 -10.71 -14.37 8.23
C ILE A 418 -9.19 -14.44 8.15
N CYS A 419 -8.69 -15.63 7.86
CA CYS A 419 -7.28 -15.91 7.68
C CYS A 419 -6.96 -16.01 6.19
N TYR A 420 -6.03 -15.19 5.72
CA TYR A 420 -5.59 -15.13 4.33
C TYR A 420 -4.26 -15.90 4.17
N PRO A 421 -4.26 -17.05 3.46
CA PRO A 421 -3.04 -17.82 3.22
C PRO A 421 -2.01 -17.00 2.43
N ARG A 422 -0.74 -17.04 2.87
CA ARG A 422 0.39 -16.36 2.20
C ARG A 422 0.23 -14.84 2.06
N ALA A 423 -0.56 -14.22 2.94
CA ALA A 423 -0.56 -12.78 3.12
C ALA A 423 0.29 -12.42 4.34
N GLY A 424 1.15 -11.41 4.20
CA GLY A 424 2.00 -10.89 5.28
C GLY A 424 1.33 -9.82 6.15
N HIS A 425 2.19 -9.07 6.87
CA HIS A 425 1.78 -8.10 7.90
C HIS A 425 1.01 -6.89 7.36
N TYR A 426 1.43 -6.31 6.23
CA TYR A 426 0.86 -5.06 5.71
C TYR A 426 -0.28 -5.30 4.72
N ILE A 427 -1.44 -5.73 5.21
CA ILE A 427 -2.68 -5.78 4.40
C ILE A 427 -3.21 -4.35 4.24
N GLU A 428 -2.75 -3.69 3.18
CA GLU A 428 -3.13 -2.32 2.77
C GLU A 428 -4.44 -2.30 1.96
N PRO A 429 -4.98 -1.12 1.60
CA PRO A 429 -6.04 -1.02 0.59
C PRO A 429 -5.66 -1.72 -0.73
N PRO A 430 -6.64 -2.06 -1.58
CA PRO A 430 -6.39 -2.82 -2.80
C PRO A 430 -5.31 -2.22 -3.70
N TYR A 431 -4.54 -3.11 -4.34
CA TYR A 431 -3.52 -2.82 -5.34
C TYR A 431 -2.27 -2.07 -4.83
N PHE A 432 -2.15 -1.82 -3.52
CA PHE A 432 -0.86 -1.44 -2.95
C PHE A 432 0.14 -2.58 -3.10
N PRO A 433 1.32 -2.35 -3.69
CA PRO A 433 2.30 -3.41 -3.89
C PRO A 433 2.82 -3.95 -2.56
N LEU A 434 3.06 -5.26 -2.53
CA LEU A 434 3.64 -5.94 -1.38
C LEU A 434 5.05 -5.41 -1.08
N CYS A 435 5.25 -4.91 0.13
CA CYS A 435 6.58 -4.66 0.68
C CYS A 435 7.04 -5.89 1.48
N ARG A 436 7.88 -6.74 0.89
CA ARG A 436 8.32 -8.00 1.52
C ARG A 436 9.23 -7.78 2.72
N ALA A 437 10.05 -6.73 2.67
CA ALA A 437 10.98 -6.36 3.73
C ALA A 437 11.25 -4.86 3.71
N SER A 438 11.47 -4.27 4.87
CA SER A 438 11.90 -2.88 5.02
C SER A 438 12.56 -2.66 6.37
N LEU A 439 13.15 -1.48 6.58
CA LEU A 439 13.64 -1.07 7.89
C LEU A 439 12.50 -1.08 8.92
N HIS A 440 12.66 -1.82 10.01
CA HIS A 440 11.77 -1.73 11.16
C HIS A 440 12.34 -0.71 12.15
N VAL A 441 11.64 0.42 12.34
CA VAL A 441 12.14 1.56 13.14
C VAL A 441 12.52 1.13 14.57
N LEU A 442 11.67 0.36 15.26
CA LEU A 442 11.95 -0.08 16.63
C LEU A 442 13.05 -1.15 16.76
N VAL A 443 13.22 -2.02 15.75
CA VAL A 443 14.26 -3.08 15.76
C VAL A 443 15.60 -2.54 15.23
N GLY A 444 15.58 -1.43 14.50
CA GLY A 444 16.77 -0.75 13.97
C GLY A 444 17.45 -1.45 12.80
N ARG A 445 16.81 -2.44 12.17
CA ARG A 445 17.35 -3.19 11.02
C ARG A 445 16.25 -3.63 10.04
N PRO A 446 16.59 -4.02 8.80
CA PRO A 446 15.62 -4.61 7.87
C PRO A 446 15.00 -5.89 8.43
N VAL A 447 13.67 -5.99 8.36
CA VAL A 447 12.92 -7.20 8.72
C VAL A 447 12.04 -7.66 7.58
N ILE A 448 11.70 -8.94 7.56
CA ILE A 448 10.67 -9.49 6.67
C ILE A 448 9.28 -9.28 7.26
N TRP A 449 8.32 -8.96 6.39
CA TRP A 449 6.91 -8.78 6.75
C TRP A 449 6.03 -9.96 6.32
N GLY A 450 6.61 -10.84 5.49
CA GLY A 450 5.97 -11.98 4.86
C GLY A 450 5.04 -11.61 3.70
N GLY A 451 4.38 -12.60 3.15
CA GLY A 451 3.47 -12.50 2.01
C GLY A 451 4.08 -12.92 0.68
N GLU A 452 3.23 -13.47 -0.19
CA GLU A 452 3.51 -13.68 -1.62
C GLU A 452 2.71 -12.69 -2.47
N PRO A 453 3.29 -12.06 -3.52
CA PRO A 453 2.69 -10.93 -4.23
C PRO A 453 1.23 -11.14 -4.64
N ARG A 454 0.93 -12.22 -5.37
CA ARG A 454 -0.43 -12.50 -5.85
C ARG A 454 -1.40 -12.80 -4.70
N ALA A 455 -1.02 -13.68 -3.79
CA ALA A 455 -1.89 -14.08 -2.69
C ALA A 455 -2.20 -12.90 -1.76
N HIS A 456 -1.19 -12.08 -1.47
CA HIS A 456 -1.33 -10.88 -0.67
C HIS A 456 -2.17 -9.81 -1.36
N ALA A 457 -1.98 -9.58 -2.67
CA ALA A 457 -2.80 -8.64 -3.43
C ALA A 457 -4.29 -9.02 -3.40
N MET A 458 -4.59 -10.32 -3.56
CA MET A 458 -5.98 -10.80 -3.48
C MET A 458 -6.55 -10.72 -2.05
N ALA A 459 -5.71 -10.93 -1.03
CA ALA A 459 -6.10 -10.73 0.36
C ALA A 459 -6.46 -9.27 0.64
N GLN A 460 -5.71 -8.30 0.12
CA GLN A 460 -6.04 -6.86 0.24
C GLN A 460 -7.39 -6.53 -0.42
N VAL A 461 -7.66 -7.07 -1.61
CA VAL A 461 -8.93 -6.88 -2.32
C VAL A 461 -10.10 -7.43 -1.50
N ASP A 462 -10.02 -8.67 -1.03
CA ASP A 462 -11.09 -9.28 -0.22
C ASP A 462 -11.24 -8.56 1.13
N ALA A 463 -10.14 -8.32 1.86
CA ALA A 463 -10.16 -7.62 3.15
C ALA A 463 -10.86 -6.26 3.06
N TRP A 464 -10.65 -5.52 1.98
CA TRP A 464 -11.33 -4.26 1.71
C TRP A 464 -12.84 -4.41 1.56
N GLN A 465 -13.31 -5.48 0.91
CA GLN A 465 -14.74 -5.78 0.78
C GLN A 465 -15.34 -6.26 2.11
N GLN A 466 -14.61 -7.09 2.86
CA GLN A 466 -15.04 -7.63 4.14
C GLN A 466 -15.24 -6.51 5.18
N LEU A 467 -14.28 -5.59 5.30
CA LEU A 467 -14.40 -4.47 6.25
C LEU A 467 -15.54 -3.52 5.87
N GLN A 468 -15.76 -3.26 4.58
CA GLN A 468 -16.89 -2.43 4.13
C GLN A 468 -18.22 -3.09 4.47
N THR A 469 -18.36 -4.38 4.17
CA THR A 469 -19.57 -5.15 4.47
C THR A 469 -19.84 -5.16 5.97
N PHE A 470 -18.81 -5.39 6.78
CA PHE A 470 -18.90 -5.40 8.23
C PHE A 470 -19.33 -4.05 8.80
N PHE A 471 -18.70 -2.95 8.39
CA PHE A 471 -19.06 -1.63 8.89
C PHE A 471 -20.46 -1.19 8.44
N HIS A 472 -20.86 -1.44 7.19
CA HIS A 472 -22.23 -1.15 6.75
C HIS A 472 -23.26 -1.94 7.56
N LYS A 473 -23.00 -3.22 7.86
CA LYS A 473 -23.89 -4.06 8.67
C LYS A 473 -24.05 -3.54 10.09
N HIS A 474 -22.96 -3.13 10.75
CA HIS A 474 -22.97 -2.82 12.17
C HIS A 474 -23.18 -1.34 12.49
N LEU A 475 -22.75 -0.43 11.61
CA LEU A 475 -22.91 1.03 11.80
C LEU A 475 -24.05 1.62 10.96
N GLY A 476 -24.46 0.97 9.87
CA GLY A 476 -25.50 1.46 8.97
C GLY A 476 -26.93 1.29 9.50
N ARG A 477 -27.16 0.36 10.43
CA ARG A 477 -28.49 0.07 10.99
C ARG A 477 -29.10 1.32 11.64
N GLU A 478 -30.29 1.70 11.20
CA GLU A 478 -31.20 2.49 12.02
C GLU A 478 -31.66 1.61 13.19
N LYS A 479 -31.75 2.17 14.40
CA LYS A 479 -32.44 1.49 15.51
C LYS A 479 -33.94 1.43 15.16
N GLY A 480 -34.35 0.41 14.42
CA GLY A 480 -35.75 0.05 14.17
C GLY A 480 -36.13 -1.17 14.98
N THR A 481 -36.92 -0.94 16.05
CA THR A 481 -37.93 -1.85 16.63
C THR A 481 -37.59 -3.33 16.73
N ILE A 482 -37.26 -3.79 17.94
CA ILE A 482 -37.59 -5.15 18.36
C ILE A 482 -39.11 -5.28 18.21
N PRO A 483 -39.65 -6.22 17.40
CA PRO A 483 -41.05 -6.58 17.53
C PRO A 483 -41.16 -7.29 18.87
N THR A 484 -41.80 -6.64 19.84
CA THR A 484 -42.31 -7.29 21.03
C THR A 484 -43.21 -8.42 20.53
N LYS A 485 -42.75 -9.66 20.64
CA LYS A 485 -43.60 -10.83 20.41
C LYS A 485 -44.77 -10.73 21.40
N LEU A 486 -45.97 -10.58 20.87
CA LEU A 486 -47.23 -10.94 21.52
C LEU A 486 -47.34 -12.47 21.56
#